data_AF-A0A856MRU4-F1
#
_entry.id   AF-A0A856MRU4-F1
#
_cell.length_a   1.000
_cell.length_b   1.000
_cell.length_c   1.000
_cell.angle_alpha   90.00
_cell.angle_beta   90.00
_cell.angle_gamma   90.00
#
_symmetry.space_group_name_H-M   'P 1'
#
loop_
_entity.id
_entity.type
_entity.pdbx_description
1 polymer ?
#
loop_
_entity_poly.entity_id
_entity_poly.type
_entity_poly.pdbx_seq_one_letter_code
_entity_poly.pdbx_strand_id
1 'polypeptide(L)'
;MLKSKFDDTLAAIELNTARKLNWDYNQLKDCLIFTVNKEAIEIALQKNQLKESELQTLKQALLDYGFQYKKTLNDCIFVFEQDVELR
;
A
#
# COMPACT_ATOMS: atom_id res chain seq x y z
N MET A 1 9.15 16.66 -14.46
CA MET A 1 7.85 15.99 -14.73
C MET A 1 7.80 14.56 -14.17
N LEU A 2 8.37 14.29 -12.99
CA LEU A 2 8.43 12.92 -12.41
C LEU A 2 7.36 12.62 -11.34
N LYS A 3 6.70 13.64 -10.77
CA LYS A 3 5.67 13.45 -9.74
C LYS A 3 4.40 12.78 -10.29
N SER A 4 3.94 13.16 -11.49
CA SER A 4 2.68 12.66 -12.04
C SER A 4 2.60 11.14 -12.20
N LYS A 5 3.71 10.46 -12.56
CA LYS A 5 3.70 9.00 -12.69
C LYS A 5 3.53 8.26 -11.37
N PHE A 6 3.95 8.85 -10.25
CA PHE A 6 3.88 8.20 -8.94
C PHE A 6 2.49 8.37 -8.30
N ASP A 7 1.85 9.53 -8.50
CA ASP A 7 0.46 9.75 -8.11
C ASP A 7 -0.51 8.78 -8.83
N ASP A 8 -0.30 8.54 -10.13
CA ASP A 8 -1.09 7.56 -10.89
C ASP A 8 -0.88 6.12 -10.37
N THR A 9 0.37 5.75 -10.06
CA THR A 9 0.71 4.45 -9.46
C THR A 9 0.07 4.28 -8.09
N LEU A 10 0.06 5.33 -7.26
CA LEU A 10 -0.57 5.30 -5.95
C LEU A 10 -2.08 5.10 -6.06
N ALA A 11 -2.76 5.89 -6.90
CA ALA A 11 -4.20 5.76 -7.11
C ALA A 11 -4.57 4.36 -7.63
N ALA A 12 -3.73 3.78 -8.51
CA ALA A 12 -3.91 2.42 -8.99
C ALA A 12 -3.75 1.38 -7.87
N ILE A 13 -2.76 1.53 -6.99
CA ILE A 13 -2.54 0.68 -5.82
C ILE A 13 -3.70 0.79 -4.84
N GLU A 14 -4.16 2.00 -4.52
CA GLU A 14 -5.32 2.23 -3.65
C GLU A 14 -6.57 1.56 -4.22
N LEU A 15 -6.83 1.72 -5.52
CA LEU A 15 -7.97 1.09 -6.21
C LEU A 15 -7.86 -0.44 -6.24
N ASN A 16 -6.69 -0.99 -6.57
CA ASN A 16 -6.49 -2.43 -6.58
C ASN A 16 -6.66 -3.03 -5.18
N THR A 17 -6.10 -2.35 -4.18
CA THR A 17 -6.23 -2.74 -2.77
C THR A 17 -7.69 -2.71 -2.33
N ALA A 18 -8.41 -1.61 -2.60
CA ALA A 18 -9.83 -1.49 -2.28
C ALA A 18 -10.64 -2.62 -2.92
N ARG A 19 -10.36 -2.93 -4.20
CA ARG A 19 -11.00 -4.04 -4.91
C ARG A 19 -10.70 -5.40 -4.31
N LYS A 20 -9.43 -5.70 -3.97
CA LYS A 20 -9.07 -7.00 -3.37
C LYS A 20 -9.59 -7.16 -1.93
N LEU A 21 -9.65 -6.07 -1.17
CA LEU A 21 -10.22 -6.04 0.18
C LEU A 21 -11.76 -5.98 0.19
N ASN A 22 -12.38 -5.78 -0.99
CA ASN A 22 -13.81 -5.53 -1.12
C ASN A 22 -14.28 -4.37 -0.23
N TRP A 23 -13.46 -3.33 -0.17
CA TRP A 23 -13.70 -2.09 0.57
C TRP A 23 -14.02 -0.95 -0.39
N ASP A 24 -14.86 -0.03 0.04
CA ASP A 24 -15.03 1.23 -0.67
C ASP A 24 -13.80 2.12 -0.49
N TYR A 25 -13.53 2.99 -1.48
CA TYR A 25 -12.37 3.91 -1.44
C TYR A 25 -12.35 4.78 -0.17
N ASN A 26 -13.52 5.18 0.33
CA ASN A 26 -13.64 5.92 1.58
C ASN A 26 -13.28 5.07 2.81
N GLN A 27 -13.63 3.78 2.83
CA GLN A 27 -13.27 2.87 3.92
C GLN A 27 -11.76 2.60 3.91
N LEU A 28 -11.19 2.43 2.72
CA LEU A 28 -9.75 2.30 2.54
C LEU A 28 -9.03 3.53 3.08
N LYS A 29 -9.45 4.76 2.72
CA LYS A 29 -8.81 5.99 3.19
C LYS A 29 -9.01 6.31 4.67
N ASP A 30 -10.11 5.86 5.28
CA ASP A 30 -10.35 6.01 6.73
C ASP A 30 -9.56 4.99 7.57
N CYS A 31 -9.15 3.88 6.95
CA CYS A 31 -8.46 2.76 7.61
C CYS A 31 -6.95 2.76 7.34
N LEU A 32 -6.55 3.06 6.11
CA LEU A 32 -5.19 3.01 5.58
C LEU A 32 -4.80 4.37 4.98
N ILE A 33 -3.70 4.93 5.49
CA ILE A 33 -3.09 6.13 4.94
C ILE A 33 -1.89 5.68 4.12
N PHE A 34 -1.99 5.81 2.81
CA PHE A 34 -0.87 5.57 1.91
C PHE A 34 -0.03 6.83 1.78
N THR A 35 1.26 6.71 2.07
CA THR A 35 2.25 7.76 1.94
C THR A 35 3.32 7.26 0.98
N VAL A 36 3.52 7.98 -0.12
CA VAL A 36 4.58 7.67 -1.06
C VAL A 36 5.82 8.47 -0.69
N ASN A 37 6.89 7.75 -0.41
CA ASN A 37 8.24 8.27 -0.28
C ASN A 37 9.03 7.95 -1.56
N LYS A 38 10.19 8.59 -1.76
CA LYS A 38 10.93 8.61 -3.05
C LYS A 38 11.04 7.24 -3.77
N GLU A 39 11.15 6.14 -3.03
CA GLU A 39 11.26 4.77 -3.56
C GLU A 39 10.45 3.74 -2.73
N ALA A 40 9.56 4.22 -1.85
CA ALA A 40 8.84 3.37 -0.90
C ALA A 40 7.40 3.84 -0.69
N ILE A 41 6.50 2.91 -0.42
CA ILE A 41 5.12 3.17 -0.01
C ILE A 41 5.01 2.80 1.47
N GLU A 42 4.66 3.79 2.28
CA GLU A 42 4.39 3.63 3.70
C GLU A 42 2.89 3.64 3.91
N ILE A 43 2.36 2.59 4.52
CA ILE A 43 0.93 2.42 4.76
C ILE A 43 0.69 2.44 6.25
N ALA A 44 0.14 3.53 6.75
CA ALA A 44 -0.19 3.69 8.16
C ALA A 44 -1.63 3.26 8.43
N LEU A 45 -1.83 2.50 9.51
CA LEU A 45 -3.14 2.14 10.04
C LEU A 45 -3.70 3.27 10.88
N GLN A 46 -4.87 3.77 10.50
CA GLN A 46 -5.53 4.89 11.19
C GLN A 46 -6.61 4.42 12.17
N LYS A 47 -7.32 3.33 11.87
CA LYS A 47 -8.34 2.74 12.75
C LYS A 47 -8.31 1.21 12.69
N ASN A 48 -8.31 0.58 13.87
CA ASN A 48 -8.28 -0.87 14.09
C ASN A 48 -7.07 -1.61 13.49
N GLN A 49 -6.76 -2.76 14.09
CA GLN A 49 -5.85 -3.72 13.48
C GLN A 49 -6.48 -4.26 12.19
N LEU A 50 -5.75 -4.16 11.07
CA LEU A 50 -6.06 -4.98 9.88
C LEU A 50 -6.09 -6.44 10.32
N LYS A 51 -7.08 -7.19 9.83
CA LYS A 51 -7.03 -8.65 9.97
C LYS A 51 -5.83 -9.17 9.19
N GLU A 52 -5.28 -10.30 9.64
CA GLU A 52 -4.15 -10.94 8.98
C GLU A 52 -4.44 -11.23 7.49
N SER A 53 -5.69 -11.61 7.17
CA SER A 53 -6.17 -11.80 5.80
C SER A 53 -6.12 -10.52 4.96
N GLU A 54 -6.48 -9.39 5.55
CA GLU A 54 -6.47 -8.08 4.87
C GLU A 54 -5.04 -7.59 4.66
N LEU A 55 -4.17 -7.83 5.64
CA LEU A 55 -2.74 -7.55 5.52
C LEU A 55 -2.08 -8.40 4.43
N GLN A 56 -2.44 -9.68 4.29
CA GLN A 56 -1.94 -10.52 3.20
C GLN A 56 -2.43 -10.01 1.84
N THR A 57 -3.70 -9.63 1.75
CA THR A 57 -4.25 -9.02 0.54
C THR A 57 -3.54 -7.73 0.16
N LEU A 58 -3.25 -6.86 1.14
CA LEU A 58 -2.48 -5.63 0.96
C LEU A 58 -1.09 -5.92 0.38
N LYS A 59 -0.38 -6.89 0.97
CA LYS A 59 0.95 -7.33 0.51
C LYS A 59 0.89 -7.84 -0.93
N GLN A 60 -0.11 -8.64 -1.28
CA GLN A 60 -0.32 -9.15 -2.65
C GLN A 60 -0.66 -8.03 -3.63
N ALA A 61 -1.50 -7.07 -3.23
CA ALA A 61 -1.87 -5.94 -4.06
C ALA A 61 -0.66 -5.06 -4.40
N LEU A 62 0.24 -4.83 -3.44
CA LEU A 62 1.48 -4.08 -3.64
C LEU A 62 2.52 -4.86 -4.44
N LEU A 63 2.61 -6.18 -4.22
CA LEU A 63 3.50 -7.06 -4.98
C LEU A 63 3.17 -7.08 -6.48
N ASP A 64 1.89 -7.02 -6.84
CA ASP A 64 1.40 -6.87 -8.23
C ASP A 64 2.00 -5.64 -8.94
N TYR A 65 2.34 -4.59 -8.18
CA TYR A 65 2.97 -3.37 -8.69
C TYR A 65 4.50 -3.32 -8.49
N GLY A 66 5.11 -4.41 -8.03
CA GLY A 66 6.55 -4.49 -7.78
C GLY A 66 7.00 -3.86 -6.45
N PHE A 67 6.07 -3.68 -5.49
CA PHE A 67 6.39 -3.22 -4.15
C PHE A 67 6.44 -4.41 -3.19
N GLN A 68 7.60 -4.63 -2.56
CA GLN A 68 7.79 -5.70 -1.59
C GLN A 68 7.76 -5.15 -0.16
N TYR A 69 7.06 -5.86 0.72
CA TYR A 69 7.04 -5.54 2.15
C TYR A 69 8.45 -5.62 2.73
N LYS A 70 8.94 -4.51 3.29
CA LYS A 70 10.28 -4.41 3.88
C LYS A 70 10.26 -4.59 5.38
N LYS A 71 9.47 -3.77 6.07
CA LYS A 71 9.42 -3.72 7.53
C LYS A 71 8.13 -3.06 8.01
N THR A 72 7.76 -3.32 9.26
CA THR A 72 6.71 -2.59 9.96
C THR A 72 7.36 -1.70 11.01
N LEU A 73 6.96 -0.44 11.06
CA LEU A 73 7.34 0.51 12.09
C LEU A 73 6.18 0.68 13.06
N ASN A 74 6.48 0.59 14.36
CA ASN A 74 5.53 0.78 15.47
C ASN A 74 4.24 -0.07 15.37
N ASP A 75 4.31 -1.26 14.76
CA ASP A 75 3.17 -2.16 14.52
C ASP A 75 1.97 -1.55 13.76
N CYS A 76 2.11 -0.33 13.25
CA CYS A 76 1.03 0.43 12.64
C CYS A 76 1.40 0.96 11.25
N ILE A 77 2.69 1.02 10.90
CA ILE A 77 3.15 1.57 9.61
C ILE A 77 3.88 0.48 8.85
N PHE A 78 3.32 0.02 7.74
CA PHE A 78 3.94 -0.96 6.87
C PHE A 78 4.72 -0.25 5.77
N VAL A 79 6.03 -0.48 5.72
CA VAL A 79 6.91 0.08 4.70
C VAL A 79 7.12 -0.96 3.61
N PHE A 80 6.78 -0.58 2.39
CA PHE A 80 6.98 -1.34 1.18
C PHE A 80 7.97 -0.60 0.30
N GLU A 81 9.03 -1.24 -0.15
CA GLU A 81 9.99 -0.63 -1.07
C GLU A 81 9.73 -1.16 -2.47
N GLN A 82 9.94 -0.31 -3.48
CA GLN A 82 9.89 -0.76 -4.86
C GLN A 82 11.13 -1.62 -5.11
N ASP A 83 10.98 -2.94 -5.00
CA ASP A 83 12.07 -3.86 -5.25
C ASP A 83 12.08 -4.14 -6.75
N VAL A 84 12.78 -3.28 -7.49
CA VAL A 84 12.94 -3.39 -8.94
C VAL A 84 14.05 -4.38 -9.29
N GLU A 85 14.15 -5.53 -8.60
CA GLU A 85 14.85 -6.69 -9.18
C GLU A 85 13.93 -7.34 -10.23
N LEU A 86 13.67 -6.60 -11.30
CA LEU A 86 13.46 -7.19 -12.63
C LEU A 86 14.78 -7.88 -13.01
N ARG A 87 14.98 -9.12 -12.58
CA ARG A 87 15.90 -10.04 -13.23
C ARG A 87 15.16 -10.84 -14.30
#